data_AF-A0A520K447-F1
#
_entry.id   AF-A0A520K447-F1
#
_cell.length_a   1.000
_cell.length_b   1.000
_cell.length_c   1.000
_cell.angle_alpha   90.00
_cell.angle_beta   90.00
_cell.angle_gamma   90.00
#
_symmetry.space_group_name_H-M   'P 1'
#
loop_
_entity.id
_entity.type
_entity.pdbx_description
1 polymer ?
#
loop_
_entity_poly.entity_id
_entity_poly.type
_entity_poly.pdbx_seq_one_letter_code
_entity_poly.pdbx_strand_id
1 'polypeptide(L)'
;MDIIDIRKIKPYLEKKIVKGYTYYQLVRKARIGGKVKRVWFKHLGTAEAIERVYDERDNLIPNLKIKSFEYGRTAALMNISEELNFVDIVNDHINKKEVDGLAVGEYLRLIILGRAYGPLSKNKTADWFYSSFLNIILSFPHRLNTNNFVNQMDYLTDAAMEKIQNDIGRRIIELG
;
A
#
# COMPACT_ATOMS: atom_id res chain seq x y z
N MET A 1 -3.09 42.15 8.34
CA MET A 1 -3.17 41.06 7.33
C MET A 1 -2.25 39.96 7.82
N ASP A 2 -2.80 38.76 7.98
CA ASP A 2 -2.07 37.63 8.57
C ASP A 2 -1.33 36.78 7.51
N ILE A 3 -0.60 35.76 7.96
CA ILE A 3 0.18 34.86 7.10
C ILE A 3 -0.71 34.03 6.17
N ILE A 4 -1.92 33.66 6.60
CA ILE A 4 -2.85 32.82 5.83
C ILE A 4 -3.37 33.62 4.64
N ASP A 5 -3.71 34.90 4.85
CA ASP A 5 -4.15 35.80 3.79
C ASP A 5 -3.02 36.15 2.81
N ILE A 6 -1.80 36.34 3.29
CA ILE A 6 -0.62 36.52 2.43
C ILE A 6 -0.46 35.30 1.51
N ARG A 7 -0.65 34.07 2.02
CA ARG A 7 -0.55 32.81 1.25
C ARG A 7 -1.64 32.61 0.20
N LYS A 8 -2.73 33.38 0.22
CA LYS A 8 -3.75 33.38 -0.85
C LYS A 8 -3.38 34.24 -2.06
N ILE A 9 -2.50 35.25 -1.91
CA ILE A 9 -2.15 36.18 -2.99
C ILE A 9 -1.20 35.54 -4.01
N LYS A 10 -1.63 35.31 -5.25
CA LYS A 10 -0.78 34.70 -6.30
C LYS A 10 0.64 35.31 -6.33
N PRO A 11 1.69 34.51 -6.11
CA PRO A 11 3.06 35.01 -6.18
C PRO A 11 3.45 35.24 -7.64
N TYR A 12 4.42 36.12 -7.85
CA TYR A 12 5.06 36.31 -9.14
C TYR A 12 6.58 36.31 -8.98
N LEU A 13 7.27 36.03 -10.08
CA LEU A 13 8.73 36.01 -10.13
C LEU A 13 9.26 37.42 -10.39
N GLU A 14 10.22 37.86 -9.59
CA GLU A 14 10.88 39.14 -9.75
C GLU A 14 12.38 38.93 -9.97
N LYS A 15 12.90 39.53 -11.04
CA LYS A 15 14.34 39.57 -11.33
C LYS A 15 14.98 40.73 -10.56
N LYS A 16 16.09 40.44 -9.88
CA LYS A 16 16.91 41.44 -9.18
C LYS A 16 18.37 41.31 -9.61
N ILE A 17 18.95 42.41 -10.06
CA ILE A 17 20.37 42.46 -10.42
C ILE A 17 21.15 43.02 -9.22
N VAL A 18 22.17 42.29 -8.77
CA VAL A 18 23.04 42.69 -7.66
C VAL A 18 24.49 42.42 -8.05
N LYS A 19 25.32 43.47 -8.11
CA LYS A 19 26.75 43.38 -8.46
C LYS A 19 27.00 42.58 -9.77
N GLY A 20 26.17 42.79 -10.79
CA GLY A 20 26.25 42.09 -12.08
C GLY A 20 25.59 40.71 -12.13
N TYR A 21 25.26 40.12 -10.99
CA TYR A 21 24.58 38.82 -10.93
C TYR A 21 23.06 38.97 -10.98
N THR A 22 22.41 38.06 -11.71
CA THR A 22 20.95 37.98 -11.79
C THR A 22 20.42 37.02 -10.74
N TYR A 23 19.57 37.52 -9.85
CA TYR A 23 18.86 36.75 -8.85
C TYR A 23 17.36 36.78 -9.10
N TYR A 24 16.69 35.74 -8.64
CA TYR A 24 15.24 35.59 -8.72
C TYR A 24 14.62 35.54 -7.33
N GLN A 25 13.44 36.14 -7.20
CA GLN A 25 12.67 36.15 -5.96
C GLN A 25 11.20 35.88 -6.27
N LEU A 26 10.54 35.05 -5.45
CA LEU A 26 9.08 35.02 -5.43
C LEU A 26 8.59 36.16 -4.56
N VAL A 27 7.64 36.92 -5.06
CA VAL A 27 7.12 38.11 -4.37
C VAL A 27 5.60 38.07 -4.34
N ARG A 28 5.02 38.56 -3.24
CA ARG A 28 3.59 38.85 -3.12
C ARG A 28 3.41 40.32 -2.73
N LYS A 29 2.45 40.99 -3.37
CA LYS A 29 2.13 42.40 -3.13
C LYS A 29 0.65 42.54 -2.76
N ALA A 30 0.35 43.46 -1.84
CA ALA A 30 -1.02 43.80 -1.45
C ALA A 30 -1.15 45.32 -1.28
N ARG A 31 -2.37 45.85 -1.38
CA ARG A 31 -2.64 47.25 -1.00
C ARG A 31 -2.86 47.35 0.51
N ILE A 32 -2.07 48.16 1.19
CA ILE A 32 -2.19 48.43 2.63
C ILE A 32 -2.18 49.95 2.82
N GLY A 33 -3.28 50.51 3.33
CA GLY A 33 -3.44 51.96 3.47
C GLY A 33 -3.32 52.70 2.14
N GLY A 34 -4.00 52.19 1.09
CA GLY A 34 -4.02 52.78 -0.25
C GLY A 34 -2.77 52.55 -1.10
N LYS A 35 -1.64 52.14 -0.51
CA LYS A 35 -0.36 51.94 -1.22
C LYS A 35 -0.09 50.46 -1.47
N VAL A 36 0.40 50.11 -2.66
CA VAL A 36 0.86 48.76 -2.97
C VAL A 36 2.18 48.50 -2.22
N LYS A 37 2.20 47.49 -1.36
CA LYS A 37 3.38 47.10 -0.59
C LYS A 37 3.74 45.65 -0.87
N ARG A 38 5.03 45.35 -0.85
CA ARG A 38 5.54 43.98 -0.80
C ARG A 38 5.22 43.41 0.58
N VAL A 39 4.40 42.37 0.63
CA VAL A 39 3.96 41.74 1.90
C VAL A 39 4.72 40.46 2.20
N TRP A 40 5.37 39.86 1.20
CA TRP A 40 6.21 38.67 1.36
C TRP A 40 7.17 38.54 0.19
N PHE A 41 8.34 37.97 0.47
CA PHE A 41 9.24 37.48 -0.57
C PHE A 41 10.02 36.25 -0.12
N LYS A 42 10.47 35.45 -1.08
CA LYS A 42 11.43 34.36 -0.89
C LYS A 42 12.53 34.47 -1.94
N HIS A 43 13.77 34.47 -1.48
CA HIS A 43 14.93 34.45 -2.37
C HIS A 43 15.08 33.05 -2.99
N LEU A 44 15.12 32.98 -4.31
CA LEU A 44 15.34 31.71 -5.03
C LEU A 44 16.81 31.48 -5.39
N GLY A 45 17.63 32.55 -5.41
CA GLY A 45 19.02 32.48 -5.86
C GLY A 45 19.18 32.85 -7.34
N THR A 46 20.27 32.39 -7.94
CA THR A 46 20.55 32.54 -9.38
C THR A 46 19.83 31.46 -10.20
N ALA A 47 19.91 31.53 -11.53
CA ALA A 47 19.33 30.50 -12.38
C ALA A 47 19.95 29.12 -12.11
N GLU A 48 21.27 29.07 -11.94
CA GLU A 48 22.06 27.85 -11.68
C GLU A 48 21.74 27.26 -10.29
N ALA A 49 21.45 28.11 -9.30
CA ALA A 49 21.02 27.65 -7.98
C ALA A 49 19.62 27.02 -8.03
N ILE A 50 18.72 27.58 -8.84
CA ILE A 50 17.39 27.01 -9.05
C ILE A 50 17.49 25.67 -9.77
N GLU A 51 18.27 25.60 -10.86
CA GLU A 51 18.52 24.37 -11.63
C GLU A 51 19.03 23.25 -10.72
N ARG A 52 20.07 23.52 -9.92
CA ARG A 52 20.63 22.53 -8.97
C ARG A 52 19.59 21.96 -8.00
N VAL A 53 18.68 22.78 -7.50
CA VAL A 53 17.62 22.33 -6.59
C VAL A 53 16.66 21.36 -7.29
N TYR A 54 16.35 21.60 -8.57
CA TYR A 54 15.51 20.69 -9.34
C TYR A 54 16.26 19.42 -9.74
N ASP A 55 17.52 19.54 -10.16
CA ASP A 55 18.37 18.38 -10.46
C ASP A 55 18.54 17.48 -9.24
N GLU A 56 18.85 18.05 -8.07
CA GLU A 56 18.97 17.30 -6.82
C GLU A 56 17.65 16.64 -6.45
N ARG A 57 16.52 17.33 -6.59
CA ARG A 57 15.19 16.76 -6.32
C ARG A 57 14.89 15.59 -7.26
N ASP A 58 15.14 15.75 -8.55
CA ASP A 58 14.84 14.74 -9.56
C ASP A 58 15.79 13.53 -9.43
N ASN A 59 17.02 13.74 -8.95
CA ASN A 59 18.00 12.68 -8.66
C ASN A 59 17.80 11.99 -7.30
N LEU A 60 17.34 12.70 -6.25
CA LEU A 60 17.14 12.16 -4.89
C LEU A 60 15.80 11.44 -4.72
N ILE A 61 14.79 11.80 -5.52
CA ILE A 61 13.43 11.28 -5.37
C ILE A 61 12.95 10.69 -6.71
N PRO A 62 13.56 9.61 -7.22
CA PRO A 62 12.96 8.90 -8.33
C PRO A 62 11.66 8.25 -7.80
N ASN A 63 10.53 8.91 -8.04
CA ASN A 63 9.19 8.33 -7.95
C ASN A 63 8.89 7.57 -6.64
N LEU A 64 9.24 8.13 -5.46
CA LEU A 64 8.88 7.52 -4.19
C LEU A 64 7.35 7.43 -4.07
N LYS A 65 6.81 6.25 -4.39
CA LYS A 65 5.38 5.95 -4.28
C LYS A 65 5.10 5.46 -2.87
N ILE A 66 4.58 6.36 -2.04
CA ILE A 66 4.06 5.99 -0.72
C ILE A 66 2.66 5.42 -0.91
N LYS A 67 2.44 4.20 -0.43
CA LYS A 67 1.12 3.55 -0.41
C LYS A 67 0.82 3.07 1.00
N SER A 68 -0.37 3.38 1.50
CA SER A 68 -0.90 2.85 2.76
C SER A 68 -1.70 1.57 2.50
N PHE A 69 -1.62 0.62 3.42
CA PHE A 69 -2.37 -0.63 3.38
C PHE A 69 -3.17 -0.79 4.67
N GLU A 70 -4.31 -1.48 4.57
CA GLU A 70 -5.02 -1.98 5.74
C GLU A 70 -4.21 -3.14 6.34
N TYR A 71 -3.73 -2.97 7.57
CA TYR A 71 -2.82 -3.93 8.22
C TYR A 71 -3.52 -4.72 9.33
N GLY A 72 -4.18 -4.03 10.27
CA GLY A 72 -4.63 -4.63 11.53
C GLY A 72 -5.52 -5.86 11.38
N ARG A 73 -6.55 -5.81 10.53
CA ARG A 73 -7.49 -6.93 10.36
C ARG A 73 -6.83 -8.11 9.68
N THR A 74 -6.13 -7.83 8.58
CA THR A 74 -5.51 -8.87 7.77
C THR A 74 -4.35 -9.53 8.54
N ALA A 75 -3.56 -8.78 9.31
CA ALA A 75 -2.52 -9.32 10.20
C ALA A 75 -3.11 -10.14 11.35
N ALA A 76 -4.21 -9.67 11.99
CA ALA A 76 -4.88 -10.43 13.05
C ALA A 76 -5.41 -11.78 12.55
N LEU A 77 -6.06 -11.80 11.39
CA LEU A 77 -6.58 -13.05 10.80
C LEU A 77 -5.46 -13.98 10.33
N MET A 78 -4.35 -13.43 9.84
CA MET A 78 -3.16 -14.23 9.53
C MET A 78 -2.63 -14.88 10.80
N ASN A 79 -2.49 -14.13 11.90
CA ASN A 79 -2.04 -14.65 13.18
C ASN A 79 -2.98 -15.75 13.73
N ILE A 80 -4.30 -15.53 13.69
CA ILE A 80 -5.29 -16.54 14.08
C ILE A 80 -5.12 -17.81 13.22
N SER A 81 -4.89 -17.66 11.92
CA SER A 81 -4.67 -18.80 11.03
C SER A 81 -3.42 -19.60 11.40
N GLU A 82 -2.35 -18.95 11.86
CA GLU A 82 -1.12 -19.61 12.32
C GLU A 82 -1.33 -20.29 13.68
N GLU A 83 -1.98 -19.63 14.65
CA GLU A 83 -2.29 -20.19 15.97
C GLU A 83 -3.16 -21.46 15.88
N LEU A 84 -4.14 -21.44 14.97
CA LEU A 84 -5.00 -22.57 14.65
C LEU A 84 -4.31 -23.65 13.81
N ASN A 85 -3.05 -23.46 13.42
CA ASN A 85 -2.35 -24.36 12.50
C ASN A 85 -3.17 -24.67 11.23
N PHE A 86 -3.93 -23.68 10.74
CA PHE A 86 -5.03 -23.90 9.81
C PHE A 86 -4.55 -24.49 8.48
N VAL A 87 -3.43 -23.98 7.94
CA VAL A 87 -2.89 -24.42 6.65
C VAL A 87 -2.50 -25.89 6.69
N ASP A 88 -1.79 -26.29 7.74
CA ASP A 88 -1.32 -27.66 7.92
C ASP A 88 -2.48 -28.62 8.14
N ILE A 89 -3.45 -28.27 9.02
CA ILE A 89 -4.66 -29.08 9.20
C ILE A 89 -5.40 -29.28 7.88
N VAL A 90 -5.52 -28.24 7.05
CA VAL A 90 -6.14 -28.41 5.73
C VAL A 90 -5.31 -29.34 4.86
N ASN A 91 -4.01 -29.11 4.74
CA ASN A 91 -3.13 -29.86 3.84
C ASN A 91 -3.02 -31.34 4.25
N ASP A 92 -3.07 -31.67 5.54
CA ASP A 92 -3.05 -33.05 6.07
C ASP A 92 -4.21 -33.91 5.57
N HIS A 93 -5.36 -33.29 5.26
CA HIS A 93 -6.54 -33.97 4.73
C HIS A 93 -6.66 -33.95 3.21
N ILE A 94 -5.66 -33.40 2.51
CA ILE A 94 -5.67 -33.25 1.06
C ILE A 94 -4.66 -34.19 0.41
N ASN A 95 -5.17 -35.15 -0.36
CA ASN A 95 -4.32 -36.02 -1.15
C ASN A 95 -3.92 -35.35 -2.47
N LYS A 96 -2.90 -34.49 -2.41
CA LYS A 96 -2.31 -33.82 -3.56
C LYS A 96 -0.79 -33.83 -3.43
N LYS A 97 -0.09 -34.05 -4.54
CA LYS A 97 1.37 -33.93 -4.57
C LYS A 97 1.79 -32.50 -4.19
N GLU A 98 2.89 -32.40 -3.47
CA GLU A 98 3.57 -31.12 -3.25
C GLU A 98 3.84 -30.43 -4.58
N VAL A 99 3.61 -29.13 -4.61
CA VAL A 99 3.80 -28.29 -5.78
C VAL A 99 4.74 -27.16 -5.42
N ASP A 100 5.55 -26.72 -6.38
CA ASP A 100 6.33 -25.49 -6.26
C ASP A 100 5.38 -24.29 -6.35
N GLY A 101 4.81 -23.90 -5.22
CA GLY A 101 3.72 -22.93 -5.12
C GLY A 101 2.92 -23.08 -3.84
N LEU A 102 1.74 -22.45 -3.80
CA LEU A 102 0.83 -22.55 -2.67
C LEU A 102 0.11 -23.91 -2.68
N ALA A 103 0.00 -24.54 -1.52
CA ALA A 103 -0.86 -25.71 -1.33
C ALA A 103 -2.31 -25.30 -1.02
N VAL A 104 -3.20 -26.29 -0.87
CA VAL A 104 -4.66 -26.08 -0.82
C VAL A 104 -5.05 -25.25 0.41
N GLY A 105 -4.41 -25.48 1.55
CA GLY A 105 -4.57 -24.72 2.78
C GLY A 105 -4.29 -23.23 2.60
N GLU A 106 -3.20 -22.88 1.91
CA GLU A 106 -2.85 -21.48 1.69
C GLU A 106 -3.84 -20.78 0.75
N TYR A 107 -4.31 -21.45 -0.30
CA TYR A 107 -5.36 -20.90 -1.16
C TYR A 107 -6.66 -20.70 -0.39
N LEU A 108 -7.05 -21.67 0.45
CA LEU A 108 -8.25 -21.56 1.27
C LEU A 108 -8.13 -20.42 2.30
N ARG A 109 -6.96 -20.26 2.92
CA ARG A 109 -6.65 -19.13 3.81
C ARG A 109 -6.80 -17.79 3.09
N LEU A 110 -6.25 -17.65 1.89
CA LEU A 110 -6.39 -16.42 1.09
C LEU A 110 -7.86 -16.13 0.72
N ILE A 111 -8.65 -17.16 0.45
CA ILE A 111 -10.10 -17.01 0.20
C ILE A 111 -10.81 -16.49 1.47
N ILE A 112 -10.52 -17.05 2.64
CA ILE A 112 -11.10 -16.62 3.92
C ILE A 112 -10.74 -15.17 4.21
N LEU A 113 -9.46 -14.80 4.06
CA LEU A 113 -8.98 -13.44 4.25
C LEU A 113 -9.67 -12.45 3.29
N GLY A 114 -9.78 -12.81 2.00
CA GLY A 114 -10.50 -12.01 1.02
C GLY A 114 -11.97 -11.81 1.38
N ARG A 115 -12.63 -12.84 1.92
CA ARG A 115 -14.02 -12.77 2.39
C ARG A 115 -14.20 -11.91 3.65
N ALA A 116 -13.22 -11.90 4.55
CA ALA A 116 -13.22 -11.03 5.73
C ALA A 116 -12.97 -9.55 5.38
N TYR A 117 -12.31 -9.29 4.25
CA TYR A 117 -12.19 -7.95 3.69
C TYR A 117 -13.51 -7.46 3.05
N GLY A 118 -14.19 -8.33 2.30
CA GLY A 118 -15.51 -8.06 1.71
C GLY A 118 -16.06 -9.25 0.90
N PRO A 119 -17.23 -9.14 0.26
CA PRO A 119 -17.82 -10.21 -0.55
C PRO A 119 -17.06 -10.38 -1.89
N LEU A 120 -15.81 -10.84 -1.82
CA LEU A 120 -14.93 -11.00 -2.98
C LEU A 120 -15.16 -12.37 -3.64
N SER A 121 -15.22 -12.37 -4.97
CA SER A 121 -15.09 -13.59 -5.77
C SER A 121 -13.62 -14.05 -5.78
N LYS A 122 -13.35 -15.29 -6.18
CA LYS A 122 -11.97 -15.82 -6.32
C LYS A 122 -11.07 -14.94 -7.20
N ASN A 123 -11.64 -14.34 -8.25
CA ASN A 123 -10.91 -13.38 -9.09
C ASN A 123 -10.56 -12.10 -8.29
N LYS A 124 -11.55 -11.53 -7.62
CA LYS A 124 -11.34 -10.32 -6.81
C LYS A 124 -10.43 -10.57 -5.60
N THR A 125 -10.38 -11.78 -5.07
CA THR A 125 -9.42 -12.17 -4.02
C THR A 125 -7.98 -12.10 -4.53
N ALA A 126 -7.71 -12.51 -5.78
CA ALA A 126 -6.40 -12.37 -6.40
C ALA A 126 -6.01 -10.89 -6.55
N ASP A 127 -6.92 -10.07 -7.07
CA ASP A 127 -6.70 -8.61 -7.20
C ASP A 127 -6.46 -7.95 -5.84
N TRP A 128 -7.26 -8.32 -4.85
CA TRP A 128 -7.13 -7.83 -3.48
C TRP A 128 -5.78 -8.18 -2.87
N PHE A 129 -5.30 -9.42 -3.03
CA PHE A 129 -3.97 -9.84 -2.55
C PHE A 129 -2.88 -8.89 -3.02
N TYR A 130 -2.80 -8.62 -4.34
CA TYR A 130 -1.81 -7.71 -4.93
C TYR A 130 -1.96 -6.25 -4.49
N SER A 131 -3.15 -5.87 -4.04
CA SER A 131 -3.41 -4.52 -3.52
C SER A 131 -3.14 -4.38 -2.01
N SER A 132 -2.98 -5.49 -1.29
CA SER A 132 -2.84 -5.59 0.17
C SER A 132 -1.37 -5.70 0.62
N PHE A 133 -1.13 -5.63 1.94
CA PHE A 133 0.21 -5.84 2.48
C PHE A 133 0.68 -7.31 2.34
N LEU A 134 -0.22 -8.27 2.09
CA LEU A 134 0.15 -9.67 1.90
C LEU A 134 1.11 -9.87 0.72
N ASN A 135 0.99 -9.04 -0.32
CA ASN A 135 1.90 -9.05 -1.46
C ASN A 135 3.35 -8.66 -1.11
N ILE A 136 3.58 -8.09 0.07
CA ILE A 136 4.91 -7.74 0.58
C ILE A 136 5.49 -8.89 1.39
N ILE A 137 4.65 -9.58 2.17
CA ILE A 137 5.11 -10.58 3.15
C ILE A 137 5.04 -12.02 2.66
N LEU A 138 4.24 -12.31 1.63
CA LEU A 138 4.10 -13.64 1.03
C LEU A 138 4.72 -13.66 -0.36
N SER A 139 5.58 -14.65 -0.61
CA SER A 139 6.25 -14.86 -1.89
C SER A 139 6.10 -16.32 -2.34
N PHE A 140 5.82 -16.52 -3.62
CA PHE A 140 5.67 -17.82 -4.27
C PHE A 140 5.94 -17.66 -5.78
N PRO A 141 6.34 -18.73 -6.51
CA PRO A 141 6.92 -18.63 -7.85
C PRO A 141 5.94 -18.24 -8.98
N HIS A 142 4.63 -18.19 -8.71
CA HIS A 142 3.60 -17.94 -9.70
C HIS A 142 2.70 -16.75 -9.35
N ARG A 143 1.91 -16.28 -10.32
CA ARG A 143 0.92 -15.23 -10.11
C ARG A 143 -0.45 -15.83 -9.81
N LEU A 144 -1.12 -15.35 -8.76
CA LEU A 144 -2.49 -15.73 -8.42
C LEU A 144 -3.44 -15.36 -9.55
N ASN A 145 -4.29 -16.31 -9.92
CA ASN A 145 -5.40 -16.11 -10.83
C ASN A 145 -6.60 -16.96 -10.41
N THR A 146 -7.74 -16.73 -11.05
CA THR A 146 -8.99 -17.43 -10.72
C THR A 146 -8.87 -18.96 -10.81
N ASN A 147 -8.19 -19.48 -11.84
CA ASN A 147 -8.05 -20.92 -12.02
C ASN A 147 -7.22 -21.55 -10.90
N ASN A 148 -6.21 -20.85 -10.39
CA ASN A 148 -5.45 -21.34 -9.24
C ASN A 148 -6.36 -21.62 -8.05
N PHE A 149 -7.26 -20.69 -7.74
CA PHE A 149 -8.22 -20.83 -6.63
C PHE A 149 -9.29 -21.88 -6.94
N VAL A 150 -9.88 -21.88 -8.13
CA VAL A 150 -10.97 -22.82 -8.48
C VAL A 150 -10.46 -24.26 -8.44
N ASN A 151 -9.33 -24.55 -9.09
CA ASN A 151 -8.78 -25.90 -9.18
C ASN A 151 -8.40 -26.46 -7.79
N GLN A 152 -8.05 -25.60 -6.83
CA GLN A 152 -7.79 -26.05 -5.46
C GLN A 152 -9.04 -26.47 -4.70
N MET A 153 -10.21 -25.91 -5.05
CA MET A 153 -11.45 -26.26 -4.34
C MET A 153 -11.93 -27.67 -4.69
N ASP A 154 -11.54 -28.22 -5.84
CA ASP A 154 -11.91 -29.58 -6.25
C ASP A 154 -11.36 -30.66 -5.30
N TYR A 155 -10.32 -30.33 -4.53
CA TYR A 155 -9.75 -31.22 -3.51
C TYR A 155 -10.52 -31.17 -2.17
N LEU A 156 -11.32 -30.13 -1.94
CA LEU A 156 -12.13 -29.96 -0.73
C LEU A 156 -13.45 -30.72 -0.85
N THR A 157 -13.36 -32.05 -0.90
CA THR A 157 -14.53 -32.94 -0.87
C THR A 157 -15.28 -32.83 0.46
N ASP A 158 -16.55 -33.22 0.51
CA ASP A 158 -17.35 -33.20 1.74
C ASP A 158 -16.67 -33.96 2.90
N ALA A 159 -16.11 -35.15 2.61
CA ALA A 159 -15.38 -35.94 3.59
C ALA A 159 -14.09 -35.27 4.07
N ALA A 160 -13.37 -34.56 3.19
CA ALA A 160 -12.19 -33.79 3.58
C ALA A 160 -12.58 -32.60 4.45
N MET A 161 -13.63 -31.87 4.06
CA MET A 161 -14.15 -30.73 4.83
C MET A 161 -14.60 -31.13 6.23
N GLU A 162 -15.28 -32.26 6.39
CA GLU A 162 -15.70 -32.77 7.70
C GLU A 162 -14.50 -33.03 8.62
N LYS A 163 -13.44 -33.68 8.11
CA LYS A 163 -12.22 -33.94 8.89
C LYS A 163 -11.49 -32.65 9.27
N ILE A 164 -11.36 -31.73 8.32
CA ILE A 164 -10.77 -30.40 8.54
C ILE A 164 -11.54 -29.66 9.64
N GLN A 165 -12.88 -29.66 9.58
CA GLN A 165 -13.73 -29.03 10.59
C GLN A 165 -13.52 -29.64 11.99
N ASN A 166 -13.46 -30.97 12.08
CA ASN A 166 -13.23 -31.67 13.34
C ASN A 166 -11.87 -31.34 13.96
N ASP A 167 -10.81 -31.31 13.15
CA ASP A 167 -9.46 -31.02 13.64
C ASP A 167 -9.26 -29.55 14.00
N ILE A 168 -9.84 -28.63 13.22
CA ILE A 168 -9.90 -27.20 13.62
C ILE A 168 -10.67 -27.06 14.95
N GLY A 169 -11.82 -27.74 15.09
CA GLY A 169 -12.61 -27.72 16.32
C GLY A 169 -11.82 -28.22 17.53
N ARG A 170 -11.07 -29.32 17.37
CA ARG A 170 -10.16 -29.83 18.40
C ARG A 170 -9.09 -28.80 18.75
N ARG A 171 -8.46 -28.18 17.75
CA ARG A 171 -7.43 -27.17 17.95
C ARG A 171 -7.94 -25.94 18.69
N ILE A 172 -9.16 -25.49 18.43
CA ILE A 172 -9.79 -24.39 19.17
C ILE A 172 -9.93 -24.75 20.65
N ILE A 173 -10.45 -25.95 20.96
CA ILE A 173 -10.62 -26.41 22.35
C ILE A 173 -9.27 -26.53 23.07
N GLU A 174 -8.21 -26.94 22.38
CA GLU A 174 -6.85 -27.00 22.95
C GLU A 174 -6.29 -25.62 23.31
N LEU A 175 -6.72 -24.57 22.60
CA LEU A 175 -6.26 -23.20 22.84
C LEU A 175 -7.06 -22.47 23.93
N GLY A 176 -8.25 -22.96 24.29
CA GLY A 176 -9.10 -22.43 25.37
C GLY A 176 -10.48 -22.00 24.91
#